data_AF-A0A7X5E593-F1
#
_entry.id   AF-A0A7X5E593-F1
#
_cell.length_a   1.000
_cell.length_b   1.000
_cell.length_c   1.000
_cell.angle_alpha   90.00
_cell.angle_beta   90.00
_cell.angle_gamma   90.00
#
_symmetry.space_group_name_H-M   'P 1'
#
loop_
_entity.id
_entity.type
_entity.pdbx_description
1 polymer ?
#
loop_
_entity_poly.entity_id
_entity_poly.type
_entity_poly.pdbx_seq_one_letter_code
_entity_poly.pdbx_strand_id
1 'polypeptide(L)'
;EALTAQLEAVPEPGPAGICDLPGYAARKTALAEELRAADEALAQICRQDGALEQGLRGRADELEAEMDGLRTELSRESILADAQSRMEKYEGERRAAGAELSRLDGLLYLSDAFTRYKSERITGAVNALFERTRFRLFTQQLNGGQGECCDPLWEGRPYGTISEGERAKTGLDVINSLMRAYDLRLPVF
;
A
#
# COMPACT_ATOMS: atom_id res chain seq x y z
N GLU A 1 65.90 89.05 -59.62
CA GLU A 1 65.27 89.78 -60.74
C GLU A 1 64.56 88.89 -61.75
N ALA A 2 65.09 87.74 -62.19
CA ALA A 2 64.36 86.86 -63.12
C ALA A 2 63.27 85.97 -62.47
N LEU A 3 63.49 85.43 -61.26
CA LEU A 3 62.49 84.61 -60.55
C LEU A 3 61.40 85.43 -59.84
N THR A 4 61.73 86.64 -59.39
CA THR A 4 60.76 87.56 -58.76
C THR A 4 59.75 88.10 -59.77
N ALA A 5 60.18 88.41 -60.99
CA ALA A 5 59.28 88.83 -62.07
C ALA A 5 58.38 87.68 -62.59
N GLN A 6 58.81 86.42 -62.47
CA GLN A 6 57.99 85.26 -62.85
C GLN A 6 56.91 84.91 -61.82
N LEU A 7 57.08 85.32 -60.55
CA LEU A 7 56.09 85.11 -59.49
C LEU A 7 55.00 86.19 -59.46
N GLU A 8 55.30 87.44 -59.85
CA GLU A 8 54.31 88.52 -59.97
C GLU A 8 53.41 88.42 -61.22
N ALA A 9 53.82 87.66 -62.23
CA ALA A 9 53.07 87.47 -63.48
C ALA A 9 52.03 86.33 -63.42
N VAL A 10 51.97 85.58 -62.31
CA VAL A 10 50.93 84.57 -62.08
C VAL A 10 49.81 85.23 -61.30
N PRO A 11 48.59 85.40 -61.86
CA PRO A 11 47.48 85.94 -61.10
C PRO A 11 47.23 85.04 -59.88
N GLU A 12 47.06 85.63 -58.69
CA GLU A 12 46.62 84.87 -57.53
C GLU A 12 45.36 84.08 -57.93
N PRO A 13 45.33 82.75 -57.77
CA PRO A 13 44.10 82.02 -57.99
C PRO A 13 43.10 82.58 -56.98
N GLY A 14 42.09 83.32 -57.47
CA GLY A 14 40.95 83.72 -56.64
C GLY A 14 40.41 82.51 -55.89
N PRO A 15 39.79 82.68 -54.71
CA PRO A 15 39.48 81.59 -53.79
C PRO A 15 38.89 80.44 -54.58
N ALA A 16 39.67 79.36 -54.72
CA ALA A 16 39.23 78.21 -55.50
C ALA A 16 37.99 77.70 -54.77
N GLY A 17 36.81 78.04 -55.30
CA GLY A 17 35.56 77.50 -54.81
C GLY A 17 35.74 75.99 -54.89
N ILE A 18 35.81 75.34 -53.73
CA ILE A 18 35.81 73.88 -53.68
C ILE A 18 34.39 73.50 -54.11
N CYS A 19 34.23 73.36 -55.42
CA CYS A 19 32.99 72.93 -56.04
C CYS A 19 33.02 71.41 -56.11
N ASP A 20 31.92 70.78 -55.71
CA ASP A 20 31.76 69.35 -55.84
C ASP A 20 32.04 68.90 -57.29
N LEU A 21 32.64 67.72 -57.45
CA LEU A 21 32.84 67.09 -58.77
C LEU A 21 31.50 67.06 -59.53
N PRO A 22 31.49 67.28 -60.86
CA PRO A 22 30.25 67.28 -61.64
C PRO A 22 29.50 65.95 -61.46
N GLY A 23 28.25 66.04 -61.01
CA GLY A 23 27.41 64.88 -60.71
C GLY A 23 27.64 64.22 -59.34
N TYR A 24 28.54 64.73 -58.49
CA TYR A 24 28.78 64.20 -57.14
C TYR A 24 27.55 64.30 -56.23
N ALA A 25 26.81 65.40 -56.27
CA ALA A 25 25.55 65.54 -55.54
C ALA A 25 24.57 64.41 -55.89
N ALA A 26 24.45 64.07 -57.19
CA ALA A 26 23.61 62.97 -57.67
C ALA A 26 24.12 61.58 -57.25
N ARG A 27 25.44 61.36 -57.23
CA ARG A 27 26.04 60.11 -56.72
C ARG A 27 25.86 59.96 -55.20
N LYS A 28 25.98 61.05 -54.46
CA LYS A 28 25.77 61.09 -53.01
C LYS A 28 24.33 60.79 -52.65
N THR A 29 23.36 61.33 -53.40
CA THR A 29 21.94 61.00 -53.21
C THR A 29 21.65 59.56 -53.59
N ALA A 30 22.20 59.06 -54.70
CA ALA A 30 22.03 57.65 -55.12
C ALA A 30 22.60 56.67 -54.08
N LEU A 31 23.80 56.92 -53.56
CA LEU A 31 24.40 56.10 -52.51
C LEU A 31 23.60 56.17 -51.20
N ALA A 32 23.06 57.34 -50.85
CA ALA A 32 22.19 57.49 -49.69
C ALA A 32 20.87 56.73 -49.85
N GLU A 33 20.30 56.69 -51.06
CA GLU A 33 19.11 55.89 -51.37
C GLU A 33 19.41 54.38 -51.30
N GLU A 34 20.55 53.93 -51.84
CA GLU A 34 20.99 52.53 -51.73
C GLU A 34 21.22 52.11 -50.28
N LEU A 35 21.86 52.95 -49.46
CA LEU A 35 22.06 52.70 -48.03
C LEU A 35 20.72 52.58 -47.31
N ARG A 36 19.76 53.47 -47.64
CA ARG A 36 18.43 53.46 -47.04
C ARG A 36 17.64 52.20 -47.42
N ALA A 37 17.76 51.74 -48.67
CA ALA A 37 17.14 50.51 -49.14
C ALA A 37 17.76 49.27 -48.47
N ALA A 38 19.08 49.26 -48.27
CA ALA A 38 19.78 48.20 -47.55
C ALA A 38 19.39 48.14 -46.07
N ASP A 39 19.27 49.30 -45.40
CA ASP A 39 18.80 49.40 -44.01
C ASP A 39 17.35 48.92 -43.86
N GLU A 40 16.47 49.26 -44.81
CA GLU A 40 15.09 48.77 -44.84
C GLU A 40 15.03 47.24 -45.03
N ALA A 41 15.88 46.68 -45.91
CA ALA A 41 15.97 45.24 -46.12
C ALA A 41 16.51 44.51 -44.87
N LEU A 42 17.56 45.02 -44.23
CA LEU A 42 18.07 44.50 -42.96
C LEU A 42 17.01 44.55 -41.85
N ALA A 43 16.31 45.68 -41.71
CA ALA A 43 15.25 45.81 -40.74
C ALA A 43 14.11 44.80 -41.01
N GLN A 44 13.82 44.49 -42.27
CA GLN A 44 12.83 43.49 -42.63
C GLN A 44 13.28 42.06 -42.30
N ILE A 45 14.53 41.70 -42.60
CA ILE A 45 15.11 40.40 -42.27
C ILE A 45 15.13 40.20 -40.74
N CYS A 46 15.62 41.18 -39.99
CA CYS A 46 15.63 41.10 -38.51
C CYS A 46 14.23 40.90 -37.91
N ARG A 47 13.20 41.53 -38.50
CA ARG A 47 11.80 41.31 -38.08
C ARG A 47 11.33 39.89 -38.38
N GLN A 48 11.67 39.35 -39.55
CA GLN A 48 11.31 37.99 -39.96
C GLN A 48 12.00 36.94 -39.10
N ASP A 49 13.31 37.10 -38.85
CA ASP A 49 14.10 36.21 -38.00
C ASP A 49 13.58 36.23 -36.56
N GLY A 50 13.29 37.41 -36.00
CA GLY A 50 12.70 37.51 -34.66
C GLY A 50 11.32 36.83 -34.55
N ALA A 51 10.50 36.91 -35.61
CA ALA A 51 9.21 36.21 -35.66
C ALA A 51 9.38 34.68 -35.78
N LEU A 52 10.36 34.23 -36.57
CA LEU A 52 10.73 32.81 -36.69
C LEU A 52 11.25 32.24 -35.37
N GLU A 53 12.15 32.95 -34.70
CA GLU A 53 12.69 32.56 -33.40
C GLU A 53 11.59 32.43 -32.34
N GLN A 54 10.65 33.39 -32.30
CA GLN A 54 9.49 33.33 -31.41
C GLN A 54 8.60 32.13 -31.70
N GLY A 55 8.32 31.85 -32.99
CA GLY A 55 7.54 30.68 -33.38
C GLY A 55 8.22 29.35 -33.03
N LEU A 56 9.54 29.26 -33.21
CA LEU A 56 10.33 28.08 -32.83
C LEU A 56 10.37 27.88 -31.31
N ARG A 57 10.53 28.96 -30.53
CA ARG A 57 10.46 28.90 -29.07
C ARG A 57 9.09 28.45 -28.58
N GLY A 58 8.01 29.01 -29.11
CA GLY A 58 6.65 28.58 -28.77
C GLY A 58 6.41 27.10 -29.03
N ARG A 59 6.86 26.59 -30.19
CA ARG A 59 6.78 25.15 -30.49
C ARG A 59 7.65 24.28 -29.59
N ALA A 60 8.82 24.78 -29.18
CA ALA A 60 9.68 24.07 -28.24
C ALA A 60 9.01 23.97 -26.85
N ASP A 61 8.41 25.06 -26.37
CA ASP A 61 7.69 25.11 -25.10
C ASP A 61 6.46 24.17 -25.12
N GLU A 62 5.71 24.12 -26.23
CA GLU A 62 4.59 23.20 -26.43
C GLU A 62 5.04 21.73 -26.36
N LEU A 63 6.11 21.38 -27.07
CA LEU A 63 6.66 20.03 -27.06
C LEU A 63 7.21 19.63 -25.68
N GLU A 64 7.83 20.56 -24.96
CA GLU A 64 8.32 20.31 -23.61
C GLU A 64 7.17 20.06 -22.63
N ALA A 65 6.07 20.83 -22.74
CA ALA A 65 4.86 20.60 -21.96
C ALA A 65 4.22 19.23 -22.26
N GLU A 66 4.19 18.81 -23.53
CA GLU A 66 3.68 17.50 -23.94
C GLU A 66 4.57 16.36 -23.38
N MET A 67 5.89 16.51 -23.46
CA MET A 67 6.84 15.56 -22.89
C MET A 67 6.67 15.39 -21.38
N ASP A 68 6.46 16.47 -20.64
CA ASP A 68 6.26 16.40 -19.20
C ASP A 68 4.90 15.77 -18.83
N GLY A 69 3.88 15.99 -19.66
CA GLY A 69 2.61 15.26 -19.58
C GLY A 69 2.81 13.74 -19.72
N LEU A 70 3.49 13.32 -20.78
CA LEU A 70 3.78 11.90 -21.05
C LEU A 70 4.66 11.26 -19.96
N ARG A 71 5.66 11.98 -19.46
CA ARG A 71 6.49 11.51 -18.32
C ARG A 71 5.64 11.27 -17.07
N THR A 72 4.69 12.15 -16.81
CA THR A 72 3.78 12.01 -15.68
C THR A 72 2.90 10.77 -15.85
N GLU A 73 2.35 10.53 -17.05
CA GLU A 73 1.57 9.33 -17.35
C GLU A 73 2.40 8.05 -17.19
N LEU A 74 3.61 8.01 -17.73
CA LEU A 74 4.51 6.87 -17.61
C LEU A 74 4.84 6.56 -16.14
N SER A 75 5.03 7.60 -15.31
CA SER A 75 5.26 7.41 -13.88
C SER A 75 4.06 6.73 -13.18
N ARG A 76 2.83 7.07 -13.60
CA ARG A 76 1.61 6.47 -13.05
C ARG A 76 1.52 4.99 -13.38
N GLU A 77 1.92 4.57 -14.57
CA GLU A 77 1.97 3.16 -14.95
C GLU A 77 2.92 2.37 -14.03
N SER A 78 4.11 2.91 -13.76
CA SER A 78 5.07 2.26 -12.87
C SER A 78 4.53 2.09 -11.43
N ILE A 79 3.83 3.10 -10.92
CA ILE A 79 3.19 3.07 -9.60
C ILE A 79 2.06 2.03 -9.58
N LEU A 80 1.27 1.96 -10.66
CA LEU A 80 0.16 1.03 -10.78
C LEU A 80 0.66 -0.42 -10.82
N ALA A 81 1.74 -0.70 -11.56
CA ALA A 81 2.36 -2.02 -11.59
C ALA A 81 2.90 -2.44 -10.21
N ASP A 82 3.57 -1.55 -9.48
CA ASP A 82 4.03 -1.83 -8.11
C ASP A 82 2.84 -2.09 -7.17
N ALA A 83 1.79 -1.27 -7.25
CA ALA A 83 0.59 -1.44 -6.45
C ALA A 83 -0.09 -2.80 -6.71
N GLN A 84 -0.20 -3.21 -7.97
CA GLN A 84 -0.75 -4.52 -8.35
C GLN A 84 0.09 -5.68 -7.80
N SER A 85 1.41 -5.63 -7.96
CA SER A 85 2.33 -6.63 -7.40
C SER A 85 2.16 -6.77 -5.88
N ARG A 86 2.05 -5.64 -5.18
CA ARG A 86 1.80 -5.62 -3.73
C ARG A 86 0.43 -6.17 -3.38
N MET A 87 -0.61 -5.87 -4.16
CA MET A 87 -1.95 -6.43 -3.96
C MET A 87 -1.92 -7.95 -4.07
N GLU A 88 -1.31 -8.51 -5.12
CA GLU A 88 -1.20 -9.95 -5.30
C GLU A 88 -0.46 -10.62 -4.13
N LYS A 89 0.65 -10.02 -3.68
CA LYS A 89 1.39 -10.48 -2.50
C LYS A 89 0.49 -10.52 -1.27
N TYR A 90 -0.18 -9.42 -0.95
CA TYR A 90 -1.03 -9.34 0.24
C TYR A 90 -2.24 -10.28 0.16
N GLU A 91 -2.81 -10.48 -1.03
CA GLU A 91 -3.87 -11.46 -1.21
C GLU A 91 -3.38 -12.90 -1.01
N GLY A 92 -2.16 -13.20 -1.43
CA GLY A 92 -1.49 -14.47 -1.14
C GLY A 92 -1.29 -14.69 0.36
N GLU A 93 -0.74 -13.70 1.06
CA GLU A 93 -0.56 -13.73 2.52
C GLU A 93 -1.90 -13.89 3.26
N ARG A 94 -2.93 -13.16 2.84
CA ARG A 94 -4.28 -13.26 3.41
C ARG A 94 -4.86 -14.66 3.24
N ARG A 95 -4.70 -15.27 2.05
CA ARG A 95 -5.17 -16.65 1.79
C ARG A 95 -4.44 -17.65 2.67
N ALA A 96 -3.12 -17.54 2.80
CA ALA A 96 -2.33 -18.42 3.66
C ALA A 96 -2.73 -18.29 5.14
N ALA A 97 -2.88 -17.05 5.63
CA ALA A 97 -3.31 -16.79 7.00
C ALA A 97 -4.73 -17.33 7.26
N GLY A 98 -5.66 -17.16 6.32
CA GLY A 98 -7.02 -17.71 6.43
C GLY A 98 -7.04 -19.24 6.48
N ALA A 99 -6.21 -19.91 5.68
CA ALA A 99 -6.08 -21.36 5.71
C ALA A 99 -5.52 -21.85 7.06
N GLU A 100 -4.50 -21.17 7.60
CA GLU A 100 -3.93 -21.52 8.90
C GLU A 100 -4.92 -21.28 10.05
N LEU A 101 -5.67 -20.18 10.01
CA LEU A 101 -6.73 -19.91 10.99
C LEU A 101 -7.78 -21.02 10.99
N SER A 102 -8.27 -21.42 9.81
CA SER A 102 -9.24 -22.50 9.70
C SER A 102 -8.69 -23.84 10.22
N ARG A 103 -7.41 -24.11 10.00
CA ARG A 103 -6.73 -25.29 10.55
C ARG A 103 -6.70 -25.24 12.09
N LEU A 104 -6.36 -24.09 12.68
CA LEU A 104 -6.32 -23.89 14.13
C LEU A 104 -7.70 -24.02 14.76
N ASP A 105 -8.74 -23.45 14.15
CA ASP A 105 -10.12 -23.58 14.60
C ASP A 105 -10.57 -25.05 14.62
N GLY A 106 -10.20 -25.81 13.57
CA GLY A 106 -10.45 -27.25 13.51
C GLY A 106 -9.74 -28.02 14.63
N LEU A 107 -8.49 -27.67 14.94
CA LEU A 107 -7.75 -28.27 16.06
C LEU A 107 -8.38 -27.93 17.41
N LEU A 108 -8.81 -26.68 17.61
CA LEU A 108 -9.46 -26.23 18.83
C LEU A 108 -10.77 -27.01 19.06
N TYR A 109 -11.59 -27.11 18.01
CA TYR A 109 -12.82 -27.91 18.04
C TYR A 109 -12.53 -29.38 18.40
N LEU A 110 -11.52 -29.99 17.78
CA LEU A 110 -11.15 -31.37 18.05
C LEU A 110 -10.67 -31.57 19.50
N SER A 111 -9.91 -30.61 20.03
CA SER A 111 -9.45 -30.62 21.43
C SER A 111 -10.61 -30.57 22.42
N ASP A 112 -11.59 -29.71 22.17
CA ASP A 112 -12.80 -29.61 22.99
C ASP A 112 -13.65 -30.89 22.91
N ALA A 113 -13.83 -31.42 21.69
CA ALA A 113 -14.54 -32.67 21.47
C ALA A 113 -13.86 -33.85 22.18
N PHE A 114 -12.53 -33.94 22.09
CA PHE A 114 -11.75 -34.95 22.79
C PHE A 114 -11.92 -34.85 24.31
N THR A 115 -11.87 -33.64 24.87
CA THR A 115 -12.03 -33.42 26.31
C THR A 115 -13.41 -33.86 26.80
N ARG A 116 -14.47 -33.49 26.06
CA ARG A 116 -15.84 -33.95 26.36
C ARG A 116 -15.95 -35.47 26.31
N TYR A 117 -15.47 -36.07 25.22
CA TYR A 117 -15.52 -37.53 25.04
C TYR A 117 -14.73 -38.27 26.13
N LYS A 118 -13.54 -37.79 26.48
CA LYS A 118 -12.73 -38.34 27.58
C LYS A 118 -13.51 -38.33 28.89
N SER A 119 -14.12 -37.21 29.25
CA SER A 119 -14.89 -37.07 30.49
C SER A 119 -16.12 -37.97 30.52
N GLU A 120 -16.84 -38.08 29.40
CA GLU A 120 -17.96 -39.03 29.25
C GLU A 120 -17.50 -40.47 29.39
N ARG A 121 -16.38 -40.84 28.77
CA ARG A 121 -15.83 -42.21 28.84
C ARG A 121 -15.35 -42.57 30.24
N ILE A 122 -14.65 -41.66 30.93
CA ILE A 122 -14.24 -41.86 32.32
C ILE A 122 -15.48 -42.01 33.21
N THR A 123 -16.47 -41.13 33.05
CA THR A 123 -17.72 -41.18 33.82
C THR A 123 -18.46 -42.49 33.58
N GLY A 124 -18.58 -42.95 32.33
CA GLY A 124 -19.19 -44.22 31.99
C GLY A 124 -18.42 -45.42 32.54
N ALA A 125 -17.09 -45.42 32.46
CA ALA A 125 -16.25 -46.49 32.98
C ALA A 125 -16.35 -46.62 34.51
N VAL A 126 -16.32 -45.49 35.23
CA VAL A 126 -16.51 -45.46 36.69
C VAL A 126 -17.92 -45.94 37.04
N ASN A 127 -18.94 -45.42 36.37
CA ASN A 127 -20.34 -45.77 36.65
C ASN A 127 -20.68 -47.23 36.34
N ALA A 128 -19.94 -47.89 35.44
CA ALA A 128 -20.11 -49.31 35.17
C ALA A 128 -19.70 -50.21 36.35
N LEU A 129 -18.93 -49.70 37.31
CA LEU A 129 -18.53 -50.44 38.52
C LEU A 129 -19.61 -50.46 39.60
N PHE A 130 -20.58 -49.55 39.51
CA PHE A 130 -21.64 -49.37 40.51
C PHE A 130 -22.98 -49.90 40.00
N GLU A 131 -23.74 -50.53 40.86
CA GLU A 131 -24.96 -51.22 40.43
C GLU A 131 -26.09 -50.23 40.18
N ARG A 132 -26.31 -49.30 41.12
CA ARG A 132 -27.47 -48.38 41.11
C ARG A 132 -27.07 -46.91 41.23
N THR A 133 -25.99 -46.63 41.97
CA THR A 133 -25.42 -45.31 42.16
C THR A 133 -24.70 -44.88 40.88
N ARG A 134 -24.88 -43.61 40.50
CA ARG A 134 -24.14 -43.00 39.40
C ARG A 134 -23.40 -41.78 39.93
N PHE A 135 -22.22 -41.53 39.41
CA PHE A 135 -21.42 -40.36 39.72
C PHE A 135 -21.42 -39.43 38.51
N ARG A 136 -21.62 -38.14 38.78
CA ARG A 136 -21.30 -37.06 37.86
C ARG A 136 -19.92 -36.56 38.25
N LEU A 137 -18.91 -37.00 37.51
CA LEU A 137 -17.52 -36.65 37.80
C LEU A 137 -17.16 -35.25 37.30
N PHE A 138 -17.84 -34.81 36.24
CA PHE A 138 -17.58 -33.55 35.56
C PHE A 138 -18.87 -32.77 35.32
N THR A 139 -18.79 -31.45 35.37
CA THR A 139 -19.88 -30.51 35.05
C THR A 139 -19.39 -29.47 34.04
N GLN A 140 -20.23 -29.14 33.07
CA GLN A 140 -19.94 -28.06 32.12
C GLN A 140 -20.13 -26.71 32.81
N GLN A 141 -19.11 -25.86 32.72
CA GLN A 141 -19.11 -24.50 33.25
C GLN A 141 -19.72 -23.52 32.23
N LEU A 142 -20.18 -22.36 32.71
CA LEU A 142 -20.79 -21.31 31.87
C LEU A 142 -19.83 -20.77 30.79
N ASN A 143 -18.53 -20.84 31.02
CA ASN A 143 -17.48 -20.45 30.07
C ASN A 143 -17.18 -21.53 29.00
N GLY A 144 -17.93 -22.64 28.97
CA GLY A 144 -17.69 -23.75 28.06
C GLY A 144 -16.60 -24.74 28.51
N GLY A 145 -15.91 -24.44 29.61
CA GLY A 145 -14.95 -25.35 30.24
C GLY A 145 -15.63 -26.49 31.00
N GLN A 146 -14.84 -27.44 31.48
CA GLN A 146 -15.32 -28.60 32.25
C GLN A 146 -14.67 -28.59 33.63
N GLY A 147 -15.50 -28.56 34.67
CA GLY A 147 -15.06 -28.60 36.07
C GLY A 147 -15.25 -30.00 36.66
N GLU A 148 -14.32 -30.41 37.51
CA GLU A 148 -14.44 -31.63 38.30
C GLU A 148 -15.36 -31.40 39.50
N CYS A 149 -16.30 -32.31 39.78
CA CYS A 149 -17.26 -32.16 40.88
C CYS A 149 -17.55 -33.43 41.70
N CYS A 150 -17.45 -34.62 41.10
CA CYS A 150 -17.68 -35.91 41.78
C CYS A 150 -18.96 -35.96 42.64
N ASP A 151 -20.12 -35.72 42.03
CA ASP A 151 -21.41 -35.75 42.73
C ASP A 151 -22.07 -37.13 42.62
N PRO A 152 -22.49 -37.77 43.72
CA PRO A 152 -23.29 -38.98 43.67
C PRO A 152 -24.75 -38.68 43.33
N LEU A 153 -25.33 -39.53 42.49
CA LEU A 153 -26.73 -39.54 42.07
C LEU A 153 -27.35 -40.91 42.34
N TRP A 154 -28.51 -40.90 42.99
CA TRP A 154 -29.33 -42.08 43.19
C TRP A 154 -30.56 -41.99 42.28
N GLU A 155 -30.66 -42.89 41.30
CA GLU A 155 -31.72 -42.88 40.28
C GLU A 155 -31.90 -41.50 39.63
N GLY A 156 -30.78 -40.83 39.33
CA GLY A 156 -30.74 -39.50 38.69
C GLY A 156 -30.95 -38.31 39.63
N ARG A 157 -31.23 -38.53 40.91
CA ARG A 157 -31.39 -37.44 41.90
C ARG A 157 -30.09 -37.19 42.67
N PRO A 158 -29.65 -35.93 42.85
CA PRO A 158 -28.48 -35.61 43.64
C PRO A 158 -28.56 -36.12 45.08
N TYR A 159 -27.44 -36.55 45.64
CA TYR A 159 -27.37 -37.08 47.00
C TYR A 159 -27.94 -36.13 48.08
N GLY A 160 -27.84 -34.82 47.86
CA GLY A 160 -28.41 -33.82 48.76
C GLY A 160 -29.95 -33.82 48.84
N THR A 161 -30.63 -34.33 47.81
CA THR A 161 -32.10 -34.24 47.68
C THR A 161 -32.82 -35.56 47.95
N ILE A 162 -32.09 -36.64 48.23
CA ILE A 162 -32.66 -37.98 48.48
C ILE A 162 -32.89 -38.23 49.97
N SER A 163 -33.85 -39.11 50.26
CA SER A 163 -34.25 -39.50 51.62
C SER A 163 -33.16 -40.28 52.36
N GLU A 164 -33.23 -40.37 53.68
CA GLU A 164 -32.26 -41.11 54.50
C GLU A 164 -32.14 -42.59 54.09
N GLY A 165 -33.26 -43.25 53.77
CA GLY A 165 -33.25 -44.63 53.29
C GLY A 165 -32.54 -44.79 51.94
N GLU A 166 -32.69 -43.82 51.04
CA GLU A 166 -31.97 -43.81 49.76
C GLU A 166 -30.48 -43.49 49.94
N ARG A 167 -30.12 -42.63 50.90
CA ARG A 167 -28.71 -42.39 51.28
C ARG A 167 -28.05 -43.65 51.81
N ALA A 168 -28.74 -44.39 52.68
CA ALA A 168 -28.25 -45.68 53.19
C ALA A 168 -28.04 -46.69 52.04
N LYS A 169 -28.99 -46.79 51.11
CA LYS A 169 -28.87 -47.64 49.91
C LYS A 169 -27.71 -47.21 49.00
N THR A 170 -27.51 -45.91 48.82
CA THR A 170 -26.38 -45.35 48.06
C THR A 170 -25.06 -45.76 48.70
N GLY A 171 -24.93 -45.60 50.02
CA GLY A 171 -23.73 -46.01 50.76
C GLY A 171 -23.46 -47.51 50.65
N LEU A 172 -24.50 -48.34 50.76
CA LEU A 172 -24.39 -49.79 50.64
C LEU A 172 -23.93 -50.22 49.25
N ASP A 173 -24.45 -49.62 48.19
CA ASP A 173 -24.02 -49.89 46.81
C ASP A 173 -22.54 -49.52 46.58
N VAL A 174 -22.10 -48.38 47.12
CA VAL A 174 -20.69 -47.97 47.06
C VAL A 174 -19.80 -48.96 47.80
N ILE A 175 -20.16 -49.35 49.02
CA ILE A 175 -19.40 -50.32 49.82
C ILE A 175 -19.32 -51.66 49.09
N ASN A 176 -20.45 -52.18 48.60
CA ASN A 176 -20.49 -53.44 47.86
C ASN A 176 -19.65 -53.40 46.58
N SER A 177 -19.68 -52.28 45.87
CA SER A 177 -18.88 -52.10 44.65
C SER A 177 -17.37 -52.08 44.96
N LEU A 178 -16.95 -51.42 46.03
CA LEU A 178 -15.55 -51.42 46.48
C LEU A 178 -15.12 -52.80 47.00
N MET A 179 -15.98 -53.49 47.75
CA MET A 179 -15.74 -54.85 48.20
C MET A 179 -15.49 -55.80 47.02
N ARG A 180 -16.31 -55.72 45.96
CA ARG A 180 -16.08 -56.47 44.72
C ARG A 180 -14.77 -56.10 44.04
N ALA A 181 -14.43 -54.81 43.97
CA ALA A 181 -13.21 -54.35 43.30
C ALA A 181 -11.92 -54.77 44.01
N TYR A 182 -11.93 -54.85 45.33
CA TYR A 182 -10.76 -55.20 46.16
C TYR A 182 -10.79 -56.64 46.70
N ASP A 183 -11.76 -57.46 46.28
CA ASP A 183 -11.99 -58.82 46.78
C ASP A 183 -12.08 -58.91 48.33
N LEU A 184 -12.77 -57.94 48.94
CA LEU A 184 -12.98 -57.85 50.38
C LEU A 184 -14.35 -58.37 50.79
N ARG A 185 -14.44 -58.98 51.97
CA ARG A 185 -15.71 -59.38 52.60
C ARG A 185 -15.90 -58.65 53.93
N LEU A 186 -16.80 -57.67 53.94
CA LEU A 186 -17.20 -56.93 55.14
C LEU A 186 -18.61 -57.38 55.57
N PRO A 187 -18.90 -57.49 56.88
CA PRO A 187 -20.22 -57.84 57.39
C PRO A 187 -21.14 -56.62 57.40
N VAL A 188 -21.59 -56.20 56.21
CA VAL A 188 -22.55 -55.10 56.03
C VAL A 188 -23.89 -55.69 55.60
N PHE A 189 -24.95 -55.33 56.31
CA PHE A 189 -26.31 -55.89 56.17
C PHE A 189 -27.31 -54.82 55.72
#